data_AF-A0AAD9ER93-F1
#
_entry.id   AF-A0AAD9ER93-F1
#
_cell.length_a   1.000
_cell.length_b   1.000
_cell.length_c   1.000
_cell.angle_alpha   90.00
_cell.angle_beta   90.00
_cell.angle_gamma   90.00
#
_symmetry.space_group_name_H-M   'P 1'
#
loop_
_entity.id
_entity.type
_entity.pdbx_description
1 polymer ?
#
loop_
_entity_poly.entity_id
_entity_poly.type
_entity_poly.pdbx_seq_one_letter_code
_entity_poly.pdbx_strand_id
1 'polypeptide(L)'
;MSDLATILDLQGHHDDALQLVQHAVELSRSVTHPDLQVLLGNMAGILLHTGRLEDSVRCYQEALSLALQAKDQEAVHAIQEGLKEVKKRREEVKKKKEEEEEKEEKKEED
;
A
#
# COMPACT_ATOMS: atom_id res chain seq x y z
N MET A 1 -13.88 -2.62 11.11
CA MET A 1 -12.41 -2.57 11.21
C MET A 1 -11.81 -1.81 10.03
N SER A 2 -12.28 -2.07 8.80
CA SER A 2 -11.88 -1.34 7.59
C SER A 2 -11.98 0.19 7.74
N ASP A 3 -13.16 0.71 8.08
CA ASP A 3 -13.38 2.17 8.12
C ASP A 3 -12.55 2.88 9.21
N LEU A 4 -12.36 2.21 10.36
CA LEU A 4 -11.56 2.74 11.46
C LEU A 4 -10.07 2.81 11.08
N ALA A 5 -9.55 1.80 10.39
CA ALA A 5 -8.18 1.80 9.90
C ALA A 5 -7.95 2.95 8.90
N THR A 6 -8.90 3.19 7.99
CA THR A 6 -8.84 4.31 7.05
C THR A 6 -8.87 5.66 7.77
N ILE A 7 -9.71 5.83 8.80
CA ILE A 7 -9.77 7.07 9.56
C ILE A 7 -8.45 7.33 10.29
N LEU A 8 -7.87 6.31 10.93
CA LEU A 8 -6.57 6.44 11.62
C LEU A 8 -5.44 6.77 10.66
N ASP A 9 -5.43 6.15 9.49
CA ASP A 9 -4.46 6.45 8.43
C ASP A 9 -4.54 7.90 7.96
N LEU A 10 -5.76 8.41 7.75
CA LEU A 10 -5.99 9.82 7.40
C LEU A 10 -5.61 10.79 8.53
N GLN A 11 -5.59 10.34 9.78
CA GLN A 11 -5.12 11.09 10.93
C GLN A 11 -3.60 11.00 11.13
N GLY A 12 -2.88 10.24 10.28
CA GLY A 12 -1.44 10.02 10.38
C GLY A 12 -1.04 8.95 11.39
N HIS A 13 -2.00 8.26 12.00
CA HIS A 13 -1.77 7.17 12.95
C HIS A 13 -1.56 5.85 12.19
N HIS A 14 -0.53 5.80 11.36
CA HIS A 14 -0.34 4.70 10.41
C HIS A 14 -0.06 3.35 11.08
N ASP A 15 0.67 3.33 12.21
CA ASP A 15 0.99 2.08 12.91
C ASP A 15 -0.26 1.44 13.54
N ASP A 16 -1.12 2.26 14.17
CA ASP A 16 -2.39 1.81 14.74
C ASP A 16 -3.33 1.32 13.63
N ALA A 17 -3.40 2.07 12.51
CA ALA A 17 -4.17 1.69 11.33
C ALA A 17 -3.69 0.34 10.76
N LEU A 18 -2.37 0.14 10.70
CA LEU A 18 -1.77 -1.09 10.19
C LEU A 18 -2.05 -2.29 11.08
N GLN A 19 -1.96 -2.16 12.40
CA GLN A 19 -2.30 -3.24 13.33
C GLN A 19 -3.78 -3.64 13.21
N LEU A 20 -4.68 -2.66 13.12
CA LEU A 20 -6.12 -2.91 12.99
C LEU A 20 -6.47 -3.61 11.69
N VAL A 21 -5.91 -3.17 10.57
CA VAL A 21 -6.18 -3.80 9.26
C VAL A 21 -5.54 -5.18 9.17
N GLN A 22 -4.37 -5.41 9.77
CA GLN A 22 -3.72 -6.73 9.82
C GLN A 22 -4.60 -7.75 10.56
N HIS A 23 -5.09 -7.40 11.75
CA HIS A 23 -6.01 -8.27 12.48
C HIS A 23 -7.30 -8.54 11.69
N ALA A 24 -7.84 -7.54 10.99
CA ALA A 24 -9.01 -7.71 10.15
C ALA A 24 -8.74 -8.67 8.97
N VAL A 25 -7.57 -8.56 8.33
CA VAL A 25 -7.13 -9.45 7.24
C VAL A 25 -6.96 -10.88 7.74
N GLU A 26 -6.31 -11.09 8.88
CA GLU A 26 -6.13 -12.43 9.48
C GLU A 26 -7.47 -13.11 9.78
N LEU A 27 -8.40 -12.37 10.40
CA LEU A 27 -9.75 -12.86 10.69
C LEU A 27 -10.50 -13.16 9.39
N SER A 28 -10.45 -12.26 8.41
CA SER A 28 -11.12 -12.40 7.12
C SER A 28 -10.60 -13.59 6.30
N ARG A 29 -9.29 -13.87 6.36
CA ARG A 29 -8.69 -15.08 5.76
C ARG A 29 -9.20 -16.36 6.40
N SER A 30 -9.46 -16.36 7.71
CA SER A 30 -9.92 -17.56 8.41
C SER A 30 -11.35 -17.97 8.06
N VAL A 31 -12.19 -17.01 7.65
CA VAL A 31 -13.61 -17.23 7.32
C VAL A 31 -13.91 -17.12 5.83
N THR A 32 -12.88 -16.96 4.98
CA THR A 32 -13.01 -16.70 3.53
C THR A 32 -14.04 -15.59 3.26
N HIS A 33 -13.86 -14.43 3.88
CA HIS A 33 -14.83 -13.34 3.75
C HIS A 33 -14.81 -12.76 2.32
N PRO A 34 -15.98 -12.46 1.72
CA PRO A 34 -16.08 -11.86 0.40
C PRO A 34 -15.50 -10.44 0.27
N ASP A 35 -14.99 -9.85 1.36
CA ASP A 35 -14.46 -8.48 1.41
C ASP A 35 -12.95 -8.44 1.70
N LEU A 36 -12.27 -9.60 1.63
CA LEU A 36 -10.84 -9.69 1.87
C LEU A 36 -10.04 -8.78 0.90
N GLN A 37 -10.50 -8.63 -0.35
CA GLN A 37 -9.89 -7.73 -1.33
C GLN A 37 -9.90 -6.26 -0.87
N VAL A 38 -10.97 -5.81 -0.24
CA VAL A 38 -11.10 -4.42 0.24
C VAL A 38 -10.14 -4.19 1.40
N LEU A 39 -10.08 -5.12 2.35
CA LEU A 39 -9.16 -5.05 3.49
C LEU A 39 -7.69 -5.03 3.05
N LEU A 40 -7.32 -5.88 2.10
CA LEU A 40 -5.96 -5.91 1.54
C LEU A 40 -5.63 -4.62 0.77
N GLY A 41 -6.60 -4.05 0.04
CA GLY A 41 -6.45 -2.76 -0.63
C GLY A 41 -6.20 -1.61 0.36
N ASN A 42 -6.92 -1.59 1.48
CA ASN A 42 -6.73 -0.59 2.52
C ASN A 42 -5.39 -0.75 3.24
N MET A 43 -4.99 -2.00 3.53
CA MET A 43 -3.66 -2.28 4.07
C MET A 43 -2.55 -1.81 3.12
N ALA A 44 -2.72 -2.02 1.81
CA ALA A 44 -1.78 -1.55 0.82
C ALA A 44 -1.68 -0.02 0.76
N GLY A 45 -2.79 0.71 0.94
CA GLY A 45 -2.82 2.16 1.04
C GLY A 45 -2.04 2.70 2.25
N ILE A 46 -2.25 2.09 3.42
CA ILE A 46 -1.51 2.43 4.65
C ILE A 46 0.00 2.18 4.48
N LEU A 47 0.37 1.04 3.87
CA LEU A 47 1.76 0.72 3.56
C LEU A 47 2.38 1.71 2.56
N LEU A 48 1.60 2.21 1.61
CA LEU A 48 2.01 3.25 0.68
C LEU A 48 2.29 4.58 1.41
N HIS A 49 1.44 4.98 2.35
CA HIS A 49 1.63 6.19 3.17
C HIS A 49 2.86 6.12 4.09
N THR A 50 3.18 4.94 4.61
CA THR A 50 4.39 4.71 5.43
C THR A 50 5.67 4.51 4.62
N GLY A 51 5.60 4.58 3.28
CA GLY A 51 6.76 4.40 2.40
C GLY A 51 7.22 2.95 2.24
N ARG A 52 6.46 1.98 2.75
CA ARG A 52 6.70 0.54 2.58
C ARG A 52 6.19 0.06 1.22
N LEU A 53 6.81 0.58 0.16
CA LEU A 53 6.32 0.42 -1.22
C LEU A 53 6.26 -1.05 -1.66
N GLU A 54 7.27 -1.86 -1.34
CA GLU A 54 7.32 -3.26 -1.73
C GLU A 54 6.20 -4.10 -1.10
N ASP A 55 5.90 -3.85 0.17
CA ASP A 55 4.82 -4.54 0.88
C ASP A 55 3.45 -4.05 0.38
N SER A 56 3.32 -2.77 0.07
CA SER A 56 2.12 -2.21 -0.57
C SER A 56 1.82 -2.90 -1.91
N VAL A 57 2.83 -3.08 -2.78
CA VAL A 57 2.65 -3.79 -4.07
C VAL A 57 2.14 -5.21 -3.83
N ARG A 58 2.74 -5.96 -2.89
CA ARG A 58 2.32 -7.34 -2.60
C ARG A 58 0.85 -7.39 -2.16
N CYS A 59 0.45 -6.49 -1.28
CA CYS A 59 -0.93 -6.41 -0.79
C CYS A 59 -1.91 -6.06 -1.91
N TYR A 60 -1.58 -5.06 -2.76
CA TYR A 60 -2.41 -4.71 -3.90
C TYR A 60 -2.52 -5.83 -4.94
N GLN A 61 -1.45 -6.59 -5.19
CA GLN A 61 -1.49 -7.72 -6.12
C GLN A 61 -2.40 -8.84 -5.61
N GLU A 62 -2.34 -9.15 -4.32
CA GLU A 62 -3.24 -10.13 -3.71
C GLU A 62 -4.70 -9.65 -3.74
N ALA A 63 -4.93 -8.39 -3.37
CA ALA A 63 -6.25 -7.74 -3.46
C ALA A 63 -6.81 -7.81 -4.89
N LEU A 64 -5.98 -7.55 -5.90
CA LEU A 64 -6.39 -7.57 -7.30
C LEU A 64 -6.83 -8.96 -7.75
N SER A 65 -6.08 -9.99 -7.36
CA SER A 65 -6.44 -11.39 -7.67
C SER A 65 -7.81 -11.74 -7.10
N LEU A 66 -8.07 -11.37 -5.85
CA LEU A 66 -9.35 -11.63 -5.19
C LEU A 66 -10.49 -10.79 -5.79
N ALA A 67 -10.26 -9.51 -6.08
CA ALA A 67 -11.26 -8.65 -6.72
C ALA A 67 -11.66 -9.16 -8.11
N LEU A 68 -10.70 -9.66 -8.89
CA LEU A 68 -10.98 -10.30 -10.19
C LEU A 68 -11.80 -11.58 -10.04
N GLN A 69 -11.50 -12.42 -9.04
CA GLN A 69 -12.30 -13.62 -8.75
C GLN A 69 -13.73 -13.27 -8.32
N ALA A 70 -13.89 -12.22 -7.51
CA ALA A 70 -15.18 -11.70 -7.06
C ALA A 70 -15.94 -10.92 -8.15
N LYS A 71 -15.30 -10.64 -9.30
CA LYS A 71 -15.81 -9.77 -10.39
C LYS A 71 -16.16 -8.35 -9.92
N ASP A 72 -15.48 -7.89 -8.87
CA ASP A 72 -15.66 -6.55 -8.31
C ASP A 72 -14.82 -5.54 -9.11
N GLN A 73 -15.45 -4.93 -10.13
CA GLN A 73 -14.77 -3.97 -11.01
C GLN A 73 -14.41 -2.66 -10.29
N GLU A 74 -15.16 -2.28 -9.27
CA GLU A 74 -14.90 -1.07 -8.49
C GLU A 74 -13.62 -1.25 -7.67
N ALA A 75 -13.49 -2.39 -6.96
CA ALA A 75 -12.27 -2.74 -6.26
C ALA A 75 -11.08 -2.87 -7.23
N VAL A 76 -11.25 -3.51 -8.38
CA VAL A 76 -10.19 -3.62 -9.40
C VAL A 76 -9.67 -2.24 -9.81
N HIS A 77 -10.56 -1.29 -10.11
CA HIS A 77 -10.16 0.06 -10.51
C HIS A 77 -9.41 0.78 -9.37
N ALA A 78 -9.93 0.74 -8.14
CA ALA A 78 -9.28 1.35 -6.99
C ALA A 78 -7.87 0.78 -6.73
N ILE A 79 -7.73 -0.55 -6.84
CA ILE A 79 -6.44 -1.24 -6.65
C ILE A 79 -5.44 -0.86 -7.75
N GLN A 80 -5.90 -0.72 -9.00
CA GLN A 80 -5.04 -0.28 -10.11
C GLN A 80 -4.54 1.15 -9.93
N GLU A 81 -5.38 2.07 -9.44
CA GLU A 81 -4.94 3.43 -9.11
C GLU A 81 -3.90 3.41 -7.98
N GLY A 82 -4.10 2.59 -6.94
CA GLY A 82 -3.12 2.40 -5.88
C GLY A 82 -1.76 1.89 -6.41
N LEU A 83 -1.75 0.89 -7.30
CA LEU A 83 -0.53 0.37 -7.92
C LEU A 83 0.20 1.42 -8.79
N LYS A 84 -0.54 2.28 -9.49
CA LYS A 84 0.04 3.39 -10.26
C LYS A 84 0.75 4.39 -9.34
N GLU A 85 0.11 4.74 -8.22
CA GLU A 85 0.71 5.65 -7.23
C GLU A 85 1.97 5.04 -6.59
N VAL A 86 1.95 3.75 -6.24
CA VAL A 86 3.13 3.05 -5.71
C VAL A 86 4.29 3.11 -6.72
N LYS A 87 4.01 2.88 -8.01
CA LYS A 87 5.03 2.97 -9.07
C LYS A 87 5.64 4.37 -9.15
N LYS A 88 4.80 5.41 -9.11
CA LYS A 88 5.24 6.80 -9.14
C LYS A 88 6.16 7.12 -7.94
N ARG A 89 5.76 6.76 -6.72
CA ARG A 89 6.61 6.98 -5.53
C ARG A 89 7.94 6.23 -5.60
N ARG A 90 7.94 5.03 -6.17
CA ARG A 90 9.17 4.25 -6.36
C ARG A 90 10.15 4.94 -7.31
N GLU A 91 9.64 5.51 -8.39
CA GLU A 91 10.45 6.31 -9.34
C GLU A 91 11.00 7.59 -8.67
N GLU A 92 10.18 8.28 -7.87
CA GLU A 92 10.61 9.46 -7.11
C GLU A 92 11.70 9.13 -6.08
N VAL A 93 11.55 8.02 -5.33
CA VAL A 93 12.58 7.55 -4.38
C VAL A 93 13.87 7.20 -5.12
N LYS A 94 13.78 6.54 -6.27
CA LYS A 94 14.96 6.20 -7.09
C LYS A 94 15.68 7.46 -7.56
N LYS A 95 14.94 8.42 -8.12
CA LYS A 95 15.50 9.69 -8.61
C LYS A 95 16.20 10.48 -7.50
N LYS A 96 15.59 10.54 -6.30
CA LYS A 96 16.20 11.22 -5.15
C LYS A 96 17.53 10.61 -4.73
N LYS A 97 17.64 9.27 -4.76
CA LYS A 97 18.90 8.58 -4.45
C LYS A 97 19.99 8.91 -5.47
N GLU A 98 19.66 8.89 -6.76
CA GLU A 98 20.61 9.26 -7.83
C GLU A 98 21.09 10.72 -7.67
N GLU A 99 20.19 11.65 -7.32
CA GLU A 99 20.55 13.05 -7.05
C GLU A 99 21.38 13.25 -5.77
N GLU A 100 21.23 12.38 -4.77
CA GLU A 100 22.02 12.41 -3.53
C GLU A 100 23.43 11.86 -3.79
N GLU A 101 23.55 10.75 -4.51
CA GLU A 101 24.83 10.15 -4.92
C GLU A 101 25.67 11.14 -5.75
N GLU A 102 25.07 11.81 -6.76
CA GLU A 102 25.77 12.80 -7.59
C GLU A 102 26.25 14.03 -6.78
N LYS A 103 25.54 14.39 -5.69
CA LYS A 103 25.94 15.50 -4.80
C LYS A 103 27.06 15.10 -3.86
N GLU A 104 27.12 13.84 -3.44
CA GLU A 104 28.20 13.32 -2.60
C GLU A 104 29.50 13.21 -3.41
N GLU A 105 29.45 12.66 -4.62
CA GLU A 105 30.61 12.58 -5.53
C GLU A 105 31.24 13.97 -5.78
N LYS A 106 30.41 14.98 -6.08
CA LYS A 106 30.90 16.36 -6.29
C LYS A 106 31.51 17.01 -5.06
N LYS A 107 31.14 16.59 -3.85
CA LYS A 107 31.72 17.12 -2.60
C LYS A 107 33.05 16.46 -2.23
N GLU A 108 33.31 15.26 -2.72
CA GLU A 108 34.58 14.57 -2.48
C GLU A 108 35.69 15.03 -3.46
N GLU A 109 35.31 15.65 -4.57
CA GLU A 109 36.23 16.18 -5.60
C GLU A 109 36.72 17.62 -5.33
N ASP A 110 36.07 18.37 -4.42
CA ASP A 110 36.39 19.75 -4.01
C ASP A 110 37.22 19.83 -2.70
#